data_AF-A0A5K3FAB4-F1
#
_entry.id   AF-A0A5K3FAB4-F1
#
_cell.length_a   1.000
_cell.length_b   1.000
_cell.length_c   1.000
_cell.angle_alpha   90.00
_cell.angle_beta   90.00
_cell.angle_gamma   90.00
#
_symmetry.space_group_name_H-M   'P 1'
#
loop_
_entity.id
_entity.type
_entity.pdbx_description
1 polymer ?
#
loop_
_entity_poly.entity_id
_entity_poly.type
_entity_poly.pdbx_seq_one_letter_code
_entity_poly.pdbx_strand_id
1 'polypeptide(L)'
;MLTTCVGIVVLFCLGALVVHKDWILTHAADAMDNRIKEEYGFDSRLTNILDDLQIEYGCCGGSNFSVYNASRWANEESRISARNGPVPDSCCIRNRTGEIASTFSCHGVDLISADSIYVRGCFSVIEEGADSILRGIAGASFCLGTIWLLIVILVVIACWRH
;
A
#
# COMPACT_ATOMS: atom_id res chain seq x y z
N MET A 1 15.52 29.45 -21.23
CA MET A 1 15.67 28.18 -21.97
C MET A 1 15.97 26.99 -21.05
N LEU A 2 16.97 27.04 -20.17
CA LEU A 2 17.24 25.91 -19.26
C LEU A 2 16.09 25.66 -18.26
N THR A 3 15.54 26.73 -17.66
CA THR A 3 14.40 26.66 -16.73
C THR A 3 13.11 26.17 -17.38
N THR A 4 12.89 26.52 -18.66
CA THR A 4 11.74 26.07 -19.45
C THR A 4 11.83 24.59 -19.80
N CYS A 5 13.03 24.10 -20.10
CA CYS A 5 13.24 22.67 -20.32
C CYS A 5 13.01 21.86 -19.04
N VAL A 6 13.50 22.33 -17.88
CA VAL A 6 13.30 21.64 -16.59
C VAL A 6 11.81 21.54 -16.22
N GLY A 7 11.04 22.63 -16.39
CA GLY A 7 9.60 22.62 -16.09
C GLY A 7 8.80 21.65 -16.97
N ILE A 8 9.12 21.57 -18.26
CA ILE A 8 8.47 20.65 -19.20
C ILE A 8 8.79 19.20 -18.83
N VAL A 9 10.06 18.88 -18.53
CA VAL A 9 10.47 17.52 -18.15
C VAL A 9 9.74 17.06 -16.89
N VAL A 10 9.63 17.91 -15.86
CA VAL A 10 8.92 17.56 -14.61
C VAL A 10 7.44 17.26 -14.88
N LEU A 11 6.76 18.07 -15.69
CA LEU A 11 5.35 17.86 -16.04
C LEU A 11 5.13 16.54 -16.81
N PHE A 12 6.01 16.23 -17.78
CA PHE A 12 5.94 14.97 -18.52
C PHE A 12 6.23 13.75 -17.61
N CYS A 13 7.20 13.84 -16.70
CA CYS A 13 7.50 12.77 -15.76
C CYS A 13 6.33 12.51 -14.78
N LEU A 14 5.69 13.55 -14.27
CA LEU A 14 4.53 13.41 -13.40
C LEU A 14 3.32 12.83 -14.15
N GLY A 15 3.09 13.27 -15.39
CA GLY A 15 2.06 12.69 -16.25
C GLY A 15 2.28 11.20 -16.52
N ALA A 16 3.51 10.80 -16.83
CA ALA A 16 3.86 9.39 -17.03
C ALA A 16 3.66 8.56 -15.76
N LEU A 17 4.02 9.09 -14.59
CA LEU A 17 3.82 8.41 -13.30
C LEU A 17 2.34 8.15 -13.02
N VAL A 18 1.47 9.13 -13.26
CA VAL A 18 0.01 8.98 -13.07
C VAL A 18 -0.58 7.96 -14.02
N VAL A 19 -0.14 7.92 -15.28
CA VAL A 19 -0.65 6.96 -16.29
C VAL A 19 -0.23 5.52 -15.98
N HIS A 20 0.97 5.30 -15.44
CA HIS A 20 1.49 3.97 -15.14
C HIS A 20 1.28 3.50 -13.70
N LYS A 21 0.61 4.30 -12.86
CA LYS A 21 0.45 3.99 -11.42
C LYS A 21 -0.21 2.63 -11.20
N ASP A 22 -1.26 2.32 -11.95
CA ASP A 22 -2.05 1.10 -11.73
C ASP A 22 -1.22 -0.15 -12.05
N TRP A 23 -0.39 -0.11 -13.10
CA TRP A 23 0.54 -1.18 -13.44
C TRP A 23 1.62 -1.37 -12.37
N ILE A 24 2.18 -0.27 -11.84
CA ILE A 24 3.19 -0.33 -10.77
C ILE A 24 2.58 -0.93 -9.49
N LEU A 25 1.36 -0.51 -9.16
CA LEU A 25 0.66 -0.97 -7.97
C LEU A 25 0.31 -2.46 -8.05
N THR A 26 -0.19 -2.96 -9.19
CA THR A 26 -0.46 -4.40 -9.33
C THR A 26 0.80 -5.26 -9.20
N HIS A 27 1.92 -4.84 -9.79
CA HIS A 27 3.20 -5.56 -9.65
C HIS A 27 3.71 -5.53 -8.20
N ALA A 28 3.51 -4.42 -7.49
CA ALA A 28 3.85 -4.32 -6.09
C ALA A 28 2.96 -5.23 -5.21
N ALA A 29 1.67 -5.35 -5.53
CA ALA A 29 0.74 -6.25 -4.85
C ALA A 29 1.16 -7.72 -5.02
N ASP A 30 1.44 -8.14 -6.26
CA ASP A 30 1.90 -9.50 -6.57
C ASP A 30 3.24 -9.81 -5.88
N ALA A 31 4.16 -8.84 -5.87
CA ALA A 31 5.43 -8.98 -5.17
C ALA A 31 5.23 -9.16 -3.66
N MET A 32 4.33 -8.38 -3.05
CA MET A 32 3.98 -8.51 -1.64
C MET A 32 3.39 -9.89 -1.33
N ASP A 33 2.41 -10.36 -2.11
CA ASP A 33 1.80 -11.67 -1.92
C ASP A 33 2.82 -12.81 -2.06
N ASN A 34 3.74 -12.72 -3.02
CA ASN A 34 4.80 -13.72 -3.18
C ASN A 34 5.76 -13.75 -1.97
N ARG A 35 6.13 -12.59 -1.42
CA ARG A 35 6.95 -12.52 -0.20
C ARG A 35 6.21 -13.13 0.99
N ILE A 36 4.91 -12.83 1.14
CA ILE A 36 4.10 -13.43 2.22
C ILE A 36 4.04 -14.94 2.09
N LYS A 37 3.85 -15.46 0.86
CA LYS A 37 3.80 -16.91 0.61
C LYS A 37 5.08 -17.61 1.06
N GLU A 38 6.24 -17.07 0.76
CA GLU A 38 7.52 -17.77 0.96
C GLU A 38 8.19 -17.48 2.32
N GLU A 39 8.00 -16.28 2.86
CA GLU A 39 8.82 -15.77 3.95
C GLU A 39 8.03 -15.49 5.25
N TYR A 40 6.70 -15.35 5.21
CA TYR A 40 5.94 -15.11 6.44
C TYR A 40 6.06 -16.30 7.40
N GLY A 41 6.38 -16.03 8.67
CA GLY A 41 6.68 -17.07 9.68
C GLY A 41 8.09 -17.66 9.60
N PHE A 42 8.90 -17.28 8.60
CA PHE A 42 10.28 -17.75 8.40
C PHE A 42 11.32 -16.63 8.36
N ASP A 43 10.93 -15.42 7.94
CA ASP A 43 11.71 -14.20 8.04
C ASP A 43 11.10 -13.28 9.11
N SER A 44 11.89 -12.95 10.13
CA SER A 44 11.41 -12.18 11.29
C SER A 44 11.09 -10.73 10.94
N ARG A 45 11.84 -10.13 10.02
CA ARG A 45 11.62 -8.75 9.60
C ARG A 45 10.32 -8.62 8.84
N LEU A 46 10.08 -9.49 7.86
CA LEU A 46 8.84 -9.49 7.09
C LEU A 46 7.64 -9.80 7.99
N THR A 47 7.77 -10.82 8.86
CA THR A 47 6.70 -11.22 9.78
C THR A 47 6.30 -10.06 10.70
N ASN A 48 7.27 -9.42 11.36
CA ASN A 48 6.97 -8.32 12.27
C ASN A 48 6.36 -7.10 11.56
N ILE A 49 6.92 -6.70 10.41
CA ILE A 49 6.38 -5.56 9.64
C ILE A 49 4.95 -5.84 9.19
N LEU A 50 4.66 -7.06 8.75
CA LEU A 50 3.33 -7.42 8.30
C LEU A 50 2.36 -7.50 9.48
N ASP A 51 2.77 -8.08 10.61
CA ASP A 51 1.95 -8.15 11.82
C ASP A 51 1.60 -6.75 12.34
N ASP A 52 2.58 -5.83 12.38
CA ASP A 52 2.37 -4.43 12.74
C ASP A 52 1.36 -3.76 11.80
N LEU A 53 1.53 -3.94 10.48
CA LEU A 53 0.64 -3.37 9.47
C LEU A 53 -0.80 -3.89 9.61
N GLN A 54 -0.96 -5.19 9.87
CA GLN A 54 -2.26 -5.83 10.04
C GLN A 54 -2.98 -5.33 11.29
N ILE A 55 -2.25 -5.18 12.40
CA ILE A 55 -2.78 -4.68 13.67
C ILE A 55 -3.12 -3.20 13.57
N GLU A 56 -2.23 -2.38 13.00
CA GLU A 56 -2.40 -0.92 12.94
C GLU A 56 -3.53 -0.50 12.00
N TYR A 57 -3.63 -1.14 10.83
CA TYR A 57 -4.57 -0.73 9.78
C TYR A 57 -5.79 -1.64 9.64
N GLY A 58 -5.89 -2.70 10.45
CA GLY A 58 -7.02 -3.62 10.40
C GLY A 58 -7.17 -4.29 9.03
N CYS A 59 -6.08 -4.86 8.54
CA CYS A 59 -5.99 -5.55 7.25
C CYS A 59 -5.43 -6.97 7.44
N CYS A 60 -5.50 -7.82 6.41
CA CYS A 60 -4.92 -9.17 6.47
C CYS A 60 -4.35 -9.62 5.12
N GLY A 61 -3.18 -10.26 5.17
CA GLY A 61 -2.45 -10.70 3.98
C GLY A 61 -1.91 -9.53 3.14
N GLY A 62 -1.60 -9.78 1.87
CA GLY A 62 -1.19 -8.75 0.92
C GLY A 62 -2.41 -8.21 0.17
N SER A 63 -2.82 -8.89 -0.90
CA SER A 63 -4.06 -8.55 -1.62
C SER A 63 -5.31 -8.99 -0.87
N ASN A 64 -5.24 -10.13 -0.17
CA ASN A 64 -6.31 -10.70 0.64
C ASN A 64 -5.75 -11.70 1.66
N PHE A 65 -6.52 -12.04 2.69
CA PHE A 65 -6.19 -13.05 3.70
C PHE A 65 -5.93 -14.44 3.10
N SER A 66 -6.52 -14.75 1.95
CA SER A 66 -6.40 -16.06 1.29
C SER A 66 -4.96 -16.40 0.86
N VAL A 67 -4.06 -15.41 0.82
CA VAL A 67 -2.63 -15.60 0.54
C VAL A 67 -1.99 -16.63 1.47
N TYR A 68 -2.47 -16.71 2.72
CA TYR A 68 -1.96 -17.65 3.72
C TYR A 68 -2.28 -19.10 3.35
N ASN A 69 -3.39 -19.39 2.67
CA ASN A 69 -3.80 -20.76 2.35
C ASN A 69 -2.82 -21.49 1.41
N ALA A 70 -2.17 -20.74 0.51
CA ALA A 70 -1.17 -21.27 -0.41
C ALA A 70 0.27 -20.91 0.01
N SER A 71 0.46 -20.44 1.25
CA SER A 71 1.77 -20.03 1.77
C SER A 71 2.53 -21.21 2.37
N ARG A 72 3.84 -21.05 2.47
CA ARG A 72 4.72 -21.91 3.26
C ARG A 72 4.26 -21.99 4.71
N TRP A 73 3.77 -20.89 5.28
CA TRP A 73 3.21 -20.85 6.64
C TRP A 73 2.03 -21.82 6.84
N ALA A 74 1.23 -22.09 5.80
CA ALA A 74 0.14 -23.07 5.91
C ALA A 74 0.62 -24.53 5.93
N ASN A 75 1.80 -24.82 5.37
CA ASN A 75 2.28 -26.19 5.14
C ASN A 75 3.46 -26.59 6.04
N GLU A 76 4.19 -25.61 6.58
CA GLU A 76 5.37 -25.80 7.41
C GLU A 76 5.18 -25.14 8.79
N GLU A 77 5.83 -25.71 9.80
CA GLU A 77 5.85 -25.12 11.14
C GLU A 77 6.68 -23.82 11.12
N SER A 78 5.98 -22.70 11.34
CA SER A 78 6.60 -21.37 11.45
C SER A 78 7.58 -21.32 12.62
N ARG A 79 8.68 -20.60 12.44
CA ARG A 79 9.76 -20.46 13.43
C ARG A 79 9.61 -19.20 14.29
N ILE A 80 8.70 -18.32 13.92
CA ILE A 80 8.57 -16.97 14.47
C ILE A 80 7.21 -16.80 15.14
N SER A 81 6.13 -17.04 14.39
CA SER A 81 4.76 -16.89 14.87
C SER A 81 4.05 -18.24 14.93
N ALA A 82 3.44 -18.56 16.07
CA ALA A 82 2.71 -19.82 16.23
C ALA A 82 1.53 -19.91 15.25
N ARG A 83 1.33 -21.08 14.64
CA ARG A 83 0.19 -21.33 13.76
C ARG A 83 -1.00 -21.83 14.57
N ASN A 84 -1.90 -20.89 14.90
CA ASN A 84 -3.11 -21.20 15.66
C ASN A 84 -4.33 -21.46 14.76
N GLY A 85 -4.28 -21.10 13.47
CA GLY A 85 -5.43 -21.16 12.57
C GLY A 85 -5.06 -21.04 11.08
N PRO A 86 -6.02 -20.66 10.21
CA PRO A 86 -5.78 -20.46 8.77
C PRO A 86 -5.12 -19.12 8.44
N VAL A 87 -5.10 -18.18 9.39
CA VAL A 87 -4.46 -16.86 9.31
C VAL A 87 -3.72 -16.59 10.64
N PRO A 88 -2.76 -15.67 10.68
CA PRO A 88 -2.08 -15.31 11.93
C PRO A 88 -2.95 -14.46 12.87
N ASP A 89 -2.60 -14.44 14.16
CA ASP A 89 -3.30 -13.68 15.22
C ASP A 89 -3.40 -12.16 14.92
N SER A 90 -2.46 -11.60 14.15
CA SER A 90 -2.46 -10.21 13.69
C SER A 90 -3.61 -9.88 12.74
N CYS A 91 -4.15 -10.88 12.03
CA CYS A 91 -5.32 -10.74 11.15
C CYS A 91 -6.66 -10.78 11.89
N CYS A 92 -6.67 -11.14 13.18
CA CYS A 92 -7.91 -11.24 13.94
C CYS A 92 -8.44 -9.86 14.33
N ILE A 93 -9.76 -9.69 14.26
CA ILE A 93 -10.40 -8.45 14.71
C ILE A 93 -10.16 -8.25 16.20
N ARG A 94 -9.74 -7.04 16.57
CA ARG A 94 -9.47 -6.66 17.97
C ARG A 94 -10.59 -5.79 18.53
N ASN A 95 -10.86 -5.96 19.82
CA ASN A 95 -11.78 -5.11 20.57
C ASN A 95 -11.11 -3.75 20.92
N ARG A 96 -11.84 -2.89 21.64
CA ARG A 96 -11.32 -1.58 22.05
C ARG A 96 -10.18 -1.65 23.08
N THR A 97 -9.99 -2.79 23.74
CA THR A 97 -8.88 -3.01 24.68
C THR A 97 -7.62 -3.56 23.99
N GLY A 98 -7.68 -3.79 22.67
CA GLY A 98 -6.58 -4.32 21.87
C GLY A 98 -6.47 -5.85 21.88
N GLU A 99 -7.40 -6.53 22.53
CA GLU A 99 -7.44 -7.99 22.62
C GLU A 99 -8.22 -8.58 21.43
N ILE A 100 -7.90 -9.81 21.04
CA ILE A 100 -8.62 -10.52 19.98
C ILE A 100 -10.09 -10.70 20.40
N ALA A 101 -11.02 -10.20 19.59
CA ALA A 101 -12.45 -10.16 19.94
C ALA A 101 -13.04 -11.57 20.14
N SER A 102 -12.57 -12.55 19.36
CA SER A 102 -12.91 -13.96 19.53
C SER A 102 -11.78 -14.85 18.98
N THR A 103 -10.95 -15.39 19.86
CA THR A 103 -9.88 -16.33 19.48
C THR A 103 -10.45 -17.59 18.83
N PHE A 104 -11.57 -18.11 19.35
CA PHE A 104 -12.23 -19.30 18.81
C PHE A 104 -12.72 -19.08 17.38
N SER A 105 -13.31 -17.91 17.09
CA SER A 105 -13.84 -17.59 15.76
C SER A 105 -12.75 -17.18 14.76
N CYS A 106 -11.63 -16.58 15.22
CA CYS A 106 -10.53 -16.24 14.32
C CYS A 106 -9.74 -17.48 13.88
N HIS A 107 -9.54 -18.43 14.80
CA HIS A 107 -8.74 -19.63 14.57
C HIS A 107 -9.55 -20.84 14.11
N GLY A 108 -10.87 -20.70 13.98
CA GLY A 108 -11.78 -21.77 13.57
C GLY A 108 -11.56 -22.20 12.12
N VAL A 109 -11.49 -23.52 11.89
CA VAL A 109 -11.18 -24.13 10.58
C VAL A 109 -12.34 -24.01 9.58
N ASP A 110 -13.59 -24.00 10.08
CA ASP A 110 -14.82 -23.97 9.26
C ASP A 110 -15.52 -22.58 9.27
N LEU A 111 -14.97 -21.62 10.01
CA LEU A 111 -15.62 -20.35 10.33
C LEU A 111 -14.69 -19.17 10.08
N ILE A 112 -14.13 -19.07 8.87
CA ILE A 112 -13.73 -17.74 8.36
C ILE A 112 -15.01 -16.94 8.13
N SER A 113 -15.62 -16.51 9.24
CA SER A 113 -16.70 -15.55 9.22
C SER A 113 -16.04 -14.20 8.98
N ALA A 114 -16.57 -13.43 8.03
CA ALA A 114 -16.07 -12.08 7.73
C ALA A 114 -16.08 -11.16 8.97
N ASP A 115 -16.75 -11.57 10.05
CA ASP A 115 -16.87 -10.86 11.32
C ASP A 115 -15.76 -11.17 12.35
N SER A 116 -14.86 -12.13 12.11
CA SER A 116 -13.77 -12.48 13.04
C SER A 116 -12.37 -12.12 12.55
N ILE A 117 -12.20 -11.90 11.24
CA ILE A 117 -10.92 -11.55 10.62
C ILE A 117 -11.04 -10.29 9.74
N TYR A 118 -9.92 -9.59 9.56
CA TYR A 118 -9.86 -8.55 8.55
C TYR A 118 -9.87 -9.18 7.15
N VAL A 119 -10.93 -8.93 6.37
CA VAL A 119 -11.04 -9.44 4.99
C VAL A 119 -10.32 -8.56 3.97
N ARG A 120 -9.99 -7.33 4.36
CA ARG A 120 -9.34 -6.35 3.51
C ARG A 120 -7.84 -6.61 3.44
N GLY A 121 -7.28 -6.74 2.24
CA GLY A 121 -5.84 -6.89 2.03
C GLY A 121 -5.04 -5.64 2.44
N CYS A 122 -3.86 -5.83 3.04
CA CYS A 122 -3.03 -4.70 3.45
C CYS A 122 -2.48 -3.87 2.29
N PHE A 123 -2.39 -4.45 1.09
CA PHE A 123 -1.97 -3.68 -0.08
C PHE A 123 -2.95 -2.53 -0.41
N SER A 124 -4.24 -2.75 -0.19
CA SER A 124 -5.26 -1.71 -0.43
C SER A 124 -5.10 -0.48 0.49
N VAL A 125 -4.47 -0.65 1.67
CA VAL A 125 -4.15 0.46 2.58
C VAL A 125 -3.00 1.28 2.01
N ILE A 126 -1.98 0.60 1.48
CA ILE A 126 -0.82 1.22 0.83
C ILE A 126 -1.26 1.97 -0.43
N GLU A 127 -2.13 1.37 -1.23
CA GLU A 127 -2.69 1.98 -2.44
C GLU A 127 -3.45 3.27 -2.13
N GLU A 128 -4.33 3.26 -1.13
CA GLU A 128 -5.05 4.47 -0.70
C GLU A 128 -4.10 5.57 -0.21
N GLY A 129 -3.06 5.19 0.55
CA GLY A 129 -2.02 6.12 0.98
C GLY A 129 -1.25 6.73 -0.20
N ALA A 130 -0.86 5.90 -1.17
CA ALA A 130 -0.17 6.34 -2.38
C ALA A 130 -1.05 7.28 -3.21
N ASP A 131 -2.32 6.93 -3.44
CA ASP A 131 -3.28 7.75 -4.18
C ASP A 131 -3.51 9.11 -3.51
N SER A 132 -3.57 9.15 -2.17
CA SER A 132 -3.69 10.40 -1.41
C SER A 132 -2.48 11.33 -1.64
N ILE A 133 -1.26 10.79 -1.59
CA ILE A 133 -0.03 11.54 -1.84
C ILE A 133 0.04 12.03 -3.29
N LEU A 134 -0.29 11.17 -4.27
CA LEU A 134 -0.28 11.52 -5.68
C LEU A 134 -1.27 12.64 -6.00
N ARG A 135 -2.47 12.62 -5.43
CA ARG A 135 -3.45 13.72 -5.56
C ARG A 135 -2.91 15.03 -5.01
N GLY A 136 -2.23 14.99 -3.87
CA GLY A 136 -1.57 16.18 -3.29
C GLY A 136 -0.48 16.76 -4.20
N ILE A 137 0.41 15.92 -4.71
CA ILE A 137 1.49 16.33 -5.62
C ILE A 137 0.92 16.88 -6.94
N ALA A 138 -0.09 16.22 -7.50
CA ALA A 138 -0.73 16.67 -8.73
C ALA A 138 -1.33 18.08 -8.56
N GLY A 139 -2.01 18.34 -7.44
CA GLY A 139 -2.54 19.66 -7.11
C GLY A 139 -1.45 20.72 -7.00
N ALA A 140 -0.38 20.45 -6.23
CA ALA A 140 0.73 21.39 -6.06
C ALA A 140 1.45 21.68 -7.40
N SER A 141 1.64 20.65 -8.23
CA SER A 141 2.30 20.78 -9.54
C SER A 141 1.48 21.60 -10.51
N PHE A 142 0.14 21.45 -10.49
CA PHE A 142 -0.75 22.28 -11.29
C PHE A 142 -0.64 23.76 -10.89
N CYS A 143 -0.67 24.08 -9.59
CA CYS A 143 -0.50 25.44 -9.10
C CYS A 143 0.86 26.04 -9.52
N LEU A 144 1.96 25.31 -9.29
CA LEU A 144 3.30 25.79 -9.66
C LEU A 144 3.45 25.96 -11.18
N GLY A 145 2.87 25.06 -11.97
CA GLY A 145 2.86 25.16 -13.43
C GLY A 145 2.16 26.42 -13.94
N THR A 146 0.99 26.76 -13.37
CA THR A 146 0.26 27.98 -13.76
C THR A 146 1.02 29.26 -13.42
N ILE A 147 1.60 29.35 -12.22
CA ILE A 147 2.43 30.49 -11.81
C ILE A 147 3.62 30.65 -12.76
N TRP A 148 4.27 29.54 -13.09
CA TRP A 148 5.42 29.54 -14.00
C TRP A 148 5.05 30.01 -15.40
N LEU A 149 3.91 29.58 -15.95
CA LEU A 149 3.41 30.04 -17.25
C LEU A 149 3.12 31.56 -17.25
N LEU A 150 2.52 32.08 -16.18
CA LEU A 150 2.26 33.53 -16.05
C LEU A 150 3.54 34.35 -16.04
N ILE A 151 4.58 33.88 -15.33
CA ILE A 151 5.89 34.55 -15.30
C ILE A 151 6.49 34.61 -16.70
N VAL A 152 6.46 33.51 -17.46
CA VAL A 152 6.99 33.48 -18.83
C VAL A 152 6.24 34.45 -19.73
N ILE A 153 4.90 34.51 -19.66
CA ILE A 153 4.08 35.44 -20.45
C ILE A 153 4.45 36.89 -20.13
N LEU A 154 4.54 37.24 -18.84
CA LEU A 154 4.90 38.59 -18.42
C LEU A 154 6.29 39.00 -18.92
N VAL A 155 7.27 38.10 -18.86
CA VAL A 155 8.63 38.34 -19.37
C VAL A 155 8.60 38.57 -20.89
N VAL A 156 7.87 37.74 -21.65
CA VAL A 156 7.76 37.91 -23.10
C VAL A 156 7.11 39.24 -23.45
N ILE A 157 6.01 39.63 -22.80
CA ILE A 157 5.34 40.92 -23.02
C ILE A 157 6.28 42.09 -22.70
N ALA A 158 7.03 42.01 -21.59
CA ALA A 158 7.98 43.04 -21.20
C ALA A 158 9.12 43.19 -22.23
N CYS A 159 9.65 42.09 -22.75
CA CYS A 159 10.65 42.10 -23.81
C CYS A 159 10.10 42.59 -25.15
N TRP A 160 8.82 42.37 -25.44
CA TRP A 160 8.19 42.84 -26.68
C TRP A 160 7.88 44.34 -26.68
N ARG A 161 7.79 44.95 -25.49
CA ARG A 161 7.48 46.38 -25.31
C ARG A 161 8.72 47.29 -25.35
N HIS A 162 9.91 46.72 -25.40
CA HIS A 162 11.20 47.41 -25.52
C HIS A 162 11.84 47.11 -26.87
#